data_AF-A0A960SQD2-F1
#
_entry.id   AF-A0A960SQD2-F1
#
_cell.length_a   1.000
_cell.length_b   1.000
_cell.length_c   1.000
_cell.angle_alpha   90.00
_cell.angle_beta   90.00
_cell.angle_gamma   90.00
#
_symmetry.space_group_name_H-M   'P 1'
#
loop_
_entity.id
_entity.type
_entity.pdbx_description
1 polymer ?
#
loop_
_entity_poly.entity_id
_entity_poly.type
_entity_poly.pdbx_seq_one_letter_code
_entity_poly.pdbx_strand_id
1 'polypeptide(L)'
;CLGSGARLSDTLGDPQTAGLCREAVVRLRRHQPESSGRKSPAALLALAGARDPEAVARNVLAAGGPRDLSTFYGFYVLEALAAAGEIDRAIAFIQTYWGAMLDLGATTFWEDFNLEWMTNAGRIDELVPPGRKDIHGDCGAHCYVGFRHSLCHGWASGPTAWLSRHVLGIRPLEPGCRRLLVAPNLGPLAWAEGSYPTPSGPVRVRHEKQADGTIRSEVDTPAGITWVRKAGPVGAPSAP
;
A
#
# COMPACT_ATOMS: atom_id res chain seq x y z
N CYS A 1 -11.19 -12.88 1.68
CA CYS A 1 -11.91 -13.39 0.48
C CYS A 1 -13.43 -13.42 0.65
N LEU A 2 -13.98 -14.16 1.62
CA LEU A 2 -15.45 -14.35 1.75
C LEU A 2 -16.27 -13.06 1.93
N GLY A 3 -15.76 -12.05 2.65
CA GLY A 3 -16.44 -10.75 2.75
C GLY A 3 -16.55 -10.03 1.40
N SER A 4 -15.54 -10.16 0.53
CA SER A 4 -15.63 -9.68 -0.86
C SER A 4 -16.56 -10.55 -1.70
N GLY A 5 -16.56 -11.87 -1.47
CA GLY A 5 -17.51 -12.80 -2.10
C GLY A 5 -18.96 -12.39 -1.85
N ALA A 6 -19.32 -12.10 -0.59
CA ALA A 6 -20.65 -11.62 -0.24
C ALA A 6 -21.04 -10.33 -1.00
N ARG A 7 -20.15 -9.34 -1.05
CA ARG A 7 -20.40 -8.08 -1.78
C ARG A 7 -20.59 -8.30 -3.28
N LEU A 8 -19.78 -9.17 -3.88
CA LEU A 8 -19.91 -9.51 -5.31
C LEU A 8 -21.23 -10.23 -5.58
N SER A 9 -21.58 -11.23 -4.76
CA SER A 9 -22.85 -11.95 -4.88
C SER A 9 -24.07 -11.04 -4.70
N ASP A 10 -24.06 -10.11 -3.73
CA ASP A 10 -25.13 -9.11 -3.59
C ASP A 10 -25.25 -8.24 -4.86
N THR A 11 -24.13 -7.82 -5.44
CA THR A 11 -24.10 -7.01 -6.67
C THR A 11 -24.66 -7.77 -7.87
N LEU A 12 -24.46 -9.09 -7.91
CA LEU A 12 -24.94 -9.97 -8.97
C LEU A 12 -26.36 -10.50 -8.73
N GLY A 13 -27.02 -10.13 -7.64
CA GLY A 13 -28.37 -10.60 -7.30
C GLY A 13 -28.42 -12.06 -6.84
N ASP A 14 -27.35 -12.57 -6.23
CA ASP A 14 -27.26 -13.92 -5.65
C ASP A 14 -27.27 -13.87 -4.11
N PRO A 15 -28.45 -13.70 -3.48
CA PRO A 15 -28.55 -13.56 -2.03
C PRO A 15 -28.20 -14.86 -1.28
N GLN A 16 -28.35 -16.02 -1.92
CA GLN A 16 -28.04 -17.32 -1.32
C GLN A 16 -26.53 -17.46 -1.09
N THR A 17 -25.73 -17.26 -2.14
CA THR A 17 -24.26 -17.31 -2.00
C THR A 17 -23.75 -16.19 -1.09
N ALA A 18 -24.36 -15.00 -1.15
CA ALA A 18 -24.01 -13.92 -0.26
C ALA A 18 -24.25 -14.26 1.21
N GLY A 19 -25.39 -14.92 1.52
CA GLY A 19 -25.70 -15.47 2.85
C GLY A 19 -24.65 -16.48 3.32
N LEU A 20 -24.34 -17.48 2.50
CA LEU A 20 -23.32 -18.49 2.79
C LEU A 20 -21.95 -17.86 3.09
N CYS A 21 -21.54 -16.87 2.30
CA CYS A 21 -20.30 -16.13 2.52
C CYS A 21 -20.30 -15.40 3.87
N ARG A 22 -21.39 -14.71 4.21
CA ARG A 22 -21.53 -13.99 5.49
C ARG A 22 -21.46 -14.94 6.68
N GLU A 23 -22.16 -16.07 6.64
CA GLU A 23 -22.13 -17.09 7.70
C GLU A 23 -20.73 -17.72 7.85
N ALA A 24 -20.05 -17.98 6.74
CA ALA A 24 -18.68 -18.49 6.77
C ALA A 24 -17.70 -17.48 7.39
N VAL A 25 -17.86 -16.17 7.11
CA VAL A 25 -17.07 -15.13 7.78
C VAL A 25 -17.28 -15.12 9.29
N VAL A 26 -18.53 -15.24 9.76
CA VAL A 26 -18.84 -15.31 11.20
C VAL A 26 -18.14 -16.49 11.87
N ARG A 27 -18.15 -17.67 11.22
CA ARG A 27 -17.48 -18.86 11.74
C ARG A 27 -15.96 -18.69 11.78
N LEU A 28 -15.35 -18.18 10.71
CA LEU A 28 -13.89 -17.98 10.64
C LEU A 28 -13.39 -16.98 11.69
N ARG A 29 -14.15 -15.93 11.97
CA ARG A 29 -13.79 -14.91 12.98
C ARG A 29 -13.70 -15.45 14.41
N ARG A 30 -14.19 -16.66 14.67
CA ARG A 30 -14.05 -17.33 15.98
C ARG A 30 -12.61 -17.78 16.26
N HIS A 31 -11.76 -17.86 15.24
CA HIS A 31 -10.36 -18.18 15.38
C HIS A 31 -9.50 -16.96 15.08
N GLN A 32 -8.52 -16.68 15.95
CA GLN A 32 -7.52 -15.63 15.74
C GLN A 32 -6.16 -16.28 15.51
N PRO A 33 -5.70 -16.38 14.26
CA PRO A 33 -4.42 -16.99 13.98
C PRO A 33 -3.26 -16.13 14.47
N GLU A 34 -2.14 -16.78 14.75
CA GLU A 34 -0.89 -16.11 15.10
C GLU A 34 -0.21 -15.52 13.86
N SER A 35 0.50 -14.41 14.05
CA SER A 35 1.37 -13.83 13.01
C SER A 35 2.82 -14.29 13.12
N SER A 36 3.14 -15.11 14.14
CA SER A 36 4.50 -15.53 14.50
C SER A 36 5.50 -14.37 14.64
N GLY A 37 5.01 -13.18 15.02
CA GLY A 37 5.82 -11.97 15.16
C GLY A 37 6.30 -11.35 13.83
N ARG A 38 5.85 -11.87 12.68
CA ARG A 38 6.28 -11.42 11.34
C ARG A 38 5.38 -10.29 10.82
N LYS A 39 5.96 -9.33 10.09
CA LYS A 39 5.24 -8.14 9.60
C LYS A 39 4.15 -8.48 8.59
N SER A 40 4.46 -9.28 7.58
CA SER A 40 3.52 -9.58 6.48
C SER A 40 2.25 -10.28 6.98
N PRO A 41 2.31 -11.37 7.77
CA PRO A 41 1.11 -12.00 8.33
C PRO A 41 0.36 -11.06 9.27
N ALA A 42 1.06 -10.29 10.12
CA ALA A 42 0.41 -9.36 11.05
C ALA A 42 -0.39 -8.27 10.31
N ALA A 43 0.19 -7.70 9.25
CA ALA A 43 -0.47 -6.72 8.40
C ALA A 43 -1.73 -7.29 7.73
N LEU A 44 -1.65 -8.51 7.17
CA LEU A 44 -2.80 -9.18 6.58
C LEU A 44 -3.92 -9.44 7.60
N LEU A 45 -3.58 -9.82 8.84
CA LEU A 45 -4.56 -10.01 9.91
C LEU A 45 -5.24 -8.71 10.32
N ALA A 46 -4.49 -7.60 10.39
CA ALA A 46 -5.07 -6.27 10.63
C ALA A 46 -6.03 -5.87 9.51
N LEU A 47 -5.60 -6.00 8.25
CA LEU A 47 -6.42 -5.65 7.08
C LEU A 47 -7.64 -6.55 6.90
N ALA A 48 -7.58 -7.80 7.36
CA ALA A 48 -8.73 -8.71 7.39
C ALA A 48 -9.72 -8.38 8.52
N GLY A 49 -9.39 -7.44 9.42
CA GLY A 49 -10.17 -7.11 10.62
C GLY A 49 -10.11 -8.19 11.69
N ALA A 50 -9.11 -9.07 11.65
CA ALA A 50 -8.88 -10.09 12.68
C ALA A 50 -8.06 -9.55 13.86
N ARG A 51 -7.37 -8.42 13.67
CA ARG A 51 -6.59 -7.73 14.70
C ARG A 51 -6.77 -6.22 14.56
N ASP A 52 -6.59 -5.53 15.68
CA ASP A 52 -6.57 -4.07 15.70
C ASP A 52 -5.33 -3.53 14.97
N PRO A 53 -5.49 -2.65 13.96
CA PRO A 53 -4.37 -2.09 13.21
C PRO A 53 -3.38 -1.31 14.07
N GLU A 54 -3.83 -0.52 15.05
CA GLU A 54 -2.95 0.29 15.90
C GLU A 54 -2.07 -0.59 16.78
N ALA A 55 -2.65 -1.63 17.39
CA ALA A 55 -1.90 -2.62 18.16
C ALA A 55 -0.88 -3.38 17.29
N VAL A 56 -1.26 -3.76 16.07
CA VAL A 56 -0.34 -4.42 15.12
C VAL A 56 0.80 -3.49 14.71
N ALA A 57 0.49 -2.23 14.39
CA ALA A 57 1.48 -1.23 14.02
C ALA A 57 2.52 -1.03 15.13
N ARG A 58 2.05 -0.81 16.36
CA ARG A 58 2.89 -0.58 17.54
C ARG A 58 3.72 -1.79 17.94
N ASN A 59 3.11 -2.97 17.99
CA ASN A 59 3.73 -4.14 18.60
C ASN A 59 4.56 -4.99 17.62
N VAL A 60 4.27 -4.92 16.30
CA VAL A 60 4.91 -5.78 15.29
C VAL A 60 5.54 -4.96 14.17
N LEU A 61 4.79 -4.02 13.57
CA LEU A 61 5.29 -3.31 12.38
C LEU A 61 6.37 -2.28 12.73
N ALA A 62 6.35 -1.71 13.94
CA ALA A 62 7.35 -0.74 14.39
C ALA A 62 8.75 -1.34 14.58
N ALA A 63 8.83 -2.58 15.07
CA ALA A 63 10.09 -3.19 15.50
C ALA A 63 11.07 -3.37 14.33
N GLY A 64 12.30 -2.85 14.45
CA GLY A 64 13.34 -3.01 13.42
C GLY A 64 13.10 -2.22 12.13
N GLY A 65 12.15 -1.28 12.11
CA GLY A 65 11.84 -0.50 10.91
C GLY A 65 11.33 -1.40 9.77
N PRO A 66 11.68 -1.13 8.50
CA PRO A 66 11.28 -1.95 7.35
C PRO A 66 12.20 -3.17 7.12
N ARG A 67 12.99 -3.60 8.12
CA ARG A 67 13.59 -4.94 8.07
C ARG A 67 12.48 -5.98 8.05
N ASP A 68 12.78 -7.15 7.49
CA ASP A 68 11.80 -8.24 7.35
C ASP A 68 10.57 -7.89 6.48
N LEU A 69 10.70 -6.89 5.62
CA LEU A 69 9.73 -6.61 4.59
C LEU A 69 10.01 -7.51 3.38
N SER A 70 8.93 -7.94 2.73
CA SER A 70 8.98 -8.49 1.38
C SER A 70 8.53 -7.41 0.41
N THR A 71 9.14 -7.34 -0.77
CA THR A 71 8.73 -6.47 -1.88
C THR A 71 7.24 -6.64 -2.24
N PHE A 72 6.75 -7.89 -2.29
CA PHE A 72 5.34 -8.22 -2.52
C PHE A 72 4.46 -7.78 -1.36
N TYR A 73 4.78 -8.23 -0.14
CA TYR A 73 3.93 -7.95 1.02
C TYR A 73 4.06 -6.52 1.57
N GLY A 74 5.06 -5.77 1.12
CA GLY A 74 5.36 -4.41 1.55
C GLY A 74 4.16 -3.49 1.37
N PHE A 75 3.42 -3.62 0.27
CA PHE A 75 2.18 -2.88 0.05
C PHE A 75 1.16 -3.09 1.19
N TYR A 76 0.95 -4.33 1.63
CA TYR A 76 -0.01 -4.63 2.69
C TYR A 76 0.48 -4.14 4.07
N VAL A 77 1.79 -4.15 4.31
CA VAL A 77 2.36 -3.54 5.53
C VAL A 77 2.10 -2.04 5.53
N LEU A 78 2.29 -1.36 4.40
CA LEU A 78 1.99 0.07 4.26
C LEU A 78 0.48 0.35 4.42
N GLU A 79 -0.41 -0.47 3.85
CA GLU A 79 -1.87 -0.34 4.05
C GLU A 79 -2.25 -0.52 5.53
N ALA A 80 -1.61 -1.47 6.24
CA ALA A 80 -1.88 -1.68 7.67
C ALA A 80 -1.40 -0.51 8.53
N LEU A 81 -0.24 0.09 8.22
CA LEU A 81 0.21 1.33 8.85
C LEU A 81 -0.76 2.48 8.58
N ALA A 82 -1.24 2.64 7.35
CA ALA A 82 -2.24 3.66 7.02
C ALA A 82 -3.56 3.44 7.77
N ALA A 83 -4.00 2.19 7.92
CA ALA A 83 -5.19 1.84 8.72
C ALA A 83 -5.02 2.17 10.22
N ALA A 84 -3.78 2.20 10.72
CA ALA A 84 -3.43 2.64 12.07
C ALA A 84 -3.14 4.16 12.18
N GLY A 85 -3.31 4.93 11.09
CA GLY A 85 -2.98 6.37 11.05
C GLY A 85 -1.48 6.69 10.98
N GLU A 86 -0.61 5.69 10.86
CA GLU A 86 0.86 5.80 10.89
C GLU A 86 1.44 6.14 9.51
N ILE A 87 0.97 7.23 8.89
CA ILE A 87 1.38 7.65 7.54
C ILE A 87 2.86 8.05 7.49
N ASP A 88 3.36 8.77 8.48
CA ASP A 88 4.77 9.20 8.55
C ASP A 88 5.70 7.99 8.54
N ARG A 89 5.35 6.95 9.31
CA ARG A 89 6.12 5.70 9.35
C ARG A 89 6.05 4.95 8.03
N ALA A 90 4.89 4.91 7.40
CA ALA A 90 4.76 4.27 6.08
C ALA A 90 5.61 4.98 5.02
N ILE A 91 5.64 6.32 5.02
CA ILE A 91 6.53 7.11 4.14
C ILE A 91 8.01 6.82 4.46
N ALA A 92 8.39 6.77 5.74
CA ALA A 92 9.75 6.41 6.14
C ALA A 92 10.14 4.98 5.69
N PHE A 93 9.19 4.04 5.71
CA PHE A 93 9.40 2.68 5.19
C PHE A 93 9.62 2.67 3.68
N ILE A 94 8.84 3.47 2.94
CA ILE A 94 9.04 3.67 1.50
C ILE A 94 10.45 4.20 1.22
N GLN A 95 10.81 5.31 1.88
CA GLN A 95 12.12 5.95 1.73
C GLN A 95 13.28 5.01 2.07
N THR A 96 13.16 4.20 3.12
CA THR A 96 14.24 3.31 3.53
C THR A 96 14.33 2.06 2.67
N TYR A 97 13.22 1.35 2.43
CA TYR A 97 13.25 0.04 1.76
C TYR A 97 13.31 0.14 0.25
N TRP A 98 12.46 0.97 -0.35
CA TRP A 98 12.48 1.18 -1.80
C TRP A 98 13.58 2.16 -2.20
N GLY A 99 13.87 3.16 -1.37
CA GLY A 99 15.01 4.06 -1.61
C GLY A 99 16.35 3.32 -1.63
N ALA A 100 16.52 2.30 -0.79
CA ALA A 100 17.72 1.44 -0.82
C ALA A 100 17.93 0.72 -2.17
N MET A 101 16.85 0.32 -2.88
CA MET A 101 16.99 -0.20 -4.24
C MET A 101 17.50 0.90 -5.20
N LEU A 102 16.99 2.13 -5.08
CA LEU A 102 17.44 3.27 -5.89
C LEU A 102 18.91 3.63 -5.60
N ASP A 103 19.33 3.57 -4.34
CA ASP A 103 20.71 3.79 -3.92
C ASP A 103 21.67 2.76 -4.53
N LEU A 104 21.16 1.57 -4.85
CA LEU A 104 21.86 0.52 -5.59
C LEU A 104 21.68 0.58 -7.12
N GLY A 105 21.12 1.68 -7.64
CA GLY A 105 21.01 1.92 -9.09
C GLY A 105 19.78 1.32 -9.75
N ALA A 106 18.78 0.89 -8.97
CA ALA A 106 17.52 0.41 -9.54
C ALA A 106 16.79 1.52 -10.33
N THR A 107 16.46 1.23 -11.59
CA THR A 107 15.52 2.04 -12.40
C THR A 107 14.11 1.42 -12.44
N THR A 108 13.96 0.22 -11.89
CA THR A 108 12.72 -0.55 -11.73
C THR A 108 12.77 -1.27 -10.38
N PHE A 109 11.62 -1.56 -9.77
CA PHE A 109 11.61 -2.27 -8.48
C PHE A 109 11.77 -3.78 -8.64
N TRP A 110 12.52 -4.39 -7.73
CA TRP A 110 12.96 -5.78 -7.81
C TRP A 110 11.94 -6.74 -7.21
N GLU A 111 11.98 -7.99 -7.65
CA GLU A 111 11.06 -9.04 -7.24
C GLU A 111 11.20 -9.42 -5.77
N ASP A 112 12.37 -9.25 -5.17
CA ASP A 112 12.72 -9.61 -3.80
C ASP A 112 13.82 -8.65 -3.37
N PHE A 113 13.94 -8.38 -2.08
CA PHE A 113 14.98 -7.52 -1.58
C PHE A 113 15.09 -7.66 -0.07
N ASN A 114 16.32 -7.73 0.41
CA ASN A 114 16.61 -7.60 1.83
C ASN A 114 17.59 -6.44 2.03
N LEU A 115 17.28 -5.55 2.97
CA LEU A 115 18.13 -4.42 3.35
C LEU A 115 19.55 -4.84 3.74
N GLU A 116 19.74 -6.06 4.25
CA GLU A 116 21.07 -6.58 4.59
C GLU A 116 21.97 -6.75 3.36
N TRP A 117 21.38 -6.94 2.17
CA TRP A 117 22.11 -7.09 0.92
C TRP A 117 22.90 -5.85 0.53
N MET A 118 22.46 -4.66 0.99
CA MET A 118 23.16 -3.38 0.82
C MET A 118 24.61 -3.42 1.30
N THR A 119 24.90 -4.24 2.31
CA THR A 119 26.21 -4.30 2.93
C THR A 119 27.26 -4.79 1.92
N ASN A 120 28.18 -3.90 1.57
CA ASN A 120 29.26 -4.15 0.60
C ASN A 120 28.78 -4.50 -0.82
N ALA A 121 27.56 -4.12 -1.22
CA ALA A 121 27.09 -4.29 -2.58
C ALA A 121 27.68 -3.24 -3.53
N GLY A 122 27.88 -3.63 -4.80
CA GLY A 122 28.03 -2.70 -5.92
C GLY A 122 26.64 -2.27 -6.42
N ARG A 123 26.58 -1.16 -7.15
CA ARG A 123 25.33 -0.77 -7.82
C ARG A 123 25.12 -1.64 -9.05
N ILE A 124 23.86 -1.80 -9.46
CA ILE A 124 23.49 -2.63 -10.62
C ILE A 124 23.70 -1.92 -11.96
N ASP A 125 23.83 -0.59 -11.95
CA ASP A 125 24.02 0.23 -13.14
C ASP A 125 25.50 0.45 -13.51
N GLU A 126 26.41 -0.30 -12.89
CA GLU A 126 27.85 -0.29 -13.15
C GLU A 126 28.43 -1.71 -13.10
N LEU A 127 29.65 -1.90 -13.61
CA LEU A 127 30.38 -3.15 -13.40
C LEU A 127 30.74 -3.28 -11.91
N VAL A 128 30.42 -4.43 -11.33
CA VAL A 128 30.65 -4.68 -9.89
C VAL A 128 32.13 -4.50 -9.56
N PRO A 129 32.50 -3.54 -8.68
CA PRO A 129 33.89 -3.31 -8.35
C PRO A 129 34.52 -4.53 -7.67
N PRO A 130 35.84 -4.76 -7.83
CA PRO A 130 36.52 -5.87 -7.16
C PRO A 130 36.30 -5.86 -5.64
N GLY A 131 35.91 -7.00 -5.08
CA GLY A 131 35.64 -7.16 -3.65
C GLY A 131 34.25 -6.67 -3.18
N ARG A 132 33.42 -6.13 -4.09
CA ARG A 132 32.01 -5.85 -3.83
C ARG A 132 31.14 -7.05 -4.18
N LYS A 133 29.98 -7.11 -3.56
CA LYS A 133 28.94 -8.10 -3.84
C LYS A 133 28.14 -7.67 -5.07
N ASP A 134 27.94 -8.59 -6.01
CA ASP A 134 26.95 -8.45 -7.08
C ASP A 134 25.58 -8.75 -6.48
N ILE A 135 24.71 -7.75 -6.36
CA ILE A 135 23.40 -7.99 -5.74
C ILE A 135 22.52 -8.93 -6.57
N HIS A 136 22.72 -9.01 -7.88
CA HIS A 136 21.94 -9.91 -8.72
C HIS A 136 22.55 -11.31 -8.76
N GLY A 137 23.89 -11.41 -8.78
CA GLY A 137 24.59 -12.68 -8.83
C GLY A 137 24.72 -13.40 -7.48
N ASP A 138 24.99 -12.66 -6.40
CA ASP A 138 25.41 -13.22 -5.11
C ASP A 138 24.30 -13.21 -4.04
N CYS A 139 23.20 -12.50 -4.27
CA CYS A 139 22.06 -12.45 -3.35
C CYS A 139 20.88 -13.28 -3.86
N GLY A 140 19.79 -13.24 -3.09
CA GLY A 140 18.60 -14.05 -3.32
C GLY A 140 18.57 -15.31 -2.46
N ALA A 141 17.39 -15.92 -2.40
CA ALA A 141 17.15 -17.14 -1.66
C ALA A 141 16.23 -18.06 -2.45
N HIS A 142 16.20 -19.34 -2.10
CA HIS A 142 15.31 -20.34 -2.70
C HIS A 142 15.47 -20.43 -4.23
N CYS A 143 14.45 -20.06 -5.01
CA CYS A 143 14.49 -20.07 -6.48
C CYS A 143 15.24 -18.86 -7.08
N TYR A 144 15.62 -17.87 -6.27
CA TYR A 144 16.26 -16.62 -6.71
C TYR A 144 17.79 -16.63 -6.59
N VAL A 145 18.43 -17.80 -6.56
CA VAL A 145 19.90 -17.91 -6.48
C VAL A 145 20.55 -17.68 -7.84
N GLY A 146 21.59 -16.84 -7.86
CA GLY A 146 22.25 -16.40 -9.09
C GLY A 146 21.40 -15.36 -9.83
N PHE A 147 21.66 -15.20 -11.14
CA PHE A 147 20.95 -14.25 -12.00
C PHE A 147 19.50 -14.64 -12.38
N ARG A 148 18.78 -15.31 -11.49
CA ARG A 148 17.39 -15.77 -11.71
C ARG A 148 16.35 -14.77 -11.21
N HIS A 149 16.80 -13.75 -10.51
CA HIS A 149 15.95 -12.81 -9.80
C HIS A 149 15.49 -11.67 -10.71
N SER A 150 14.18 -11.41 -10.79
CA SER A 150 13.72 -10.30 -11.63
C SER A 150 14.01 -8.95 -10.97
N LEU A 151 14.80 -8.13 -11.65
CA LEU A 151 15.04 -6.73 -11.25
C LEU A 151 13.99 -5.76 -11.80
N CYS A 152 12.89 -6.27 -12.37
CA CYS A 152 11.76 -5.47 -12.83
C CYS A 152 10.46 -6.24 -12.60
N HIS A 153 9.90 -6.10 -11.40
CA HIS A 153 8.71 -6.86 -11.01
C HIS A 153 7.60 -5.96 -10.49
N GLY A 154 6.47 -5.95 -11.21
CA GLY A 154 5.35 -5.03 -10.96
C GLY A 154 4.79 -5.12 -9.54
N TRP A 155 4.87 -6.29 -8.90
CA TRP A 155 4.37 -6.50 -7.54
C TRP A 155 5.07 -5.67 -6.46
N ALA A 156 6.26 -5.14 -6.78
CA ALA A 156 7.08 -4.35 -5.86
C ALA A 156 6.72 -2.87 -5.96
N SER A 157 5.82 -2.50 -6.87
CA SER A 157 5.38 -1.12 -7.12
C SER A 157 4.31 -0.65 -6.13
N GLY A 158 4.20 -1.30 -4.97
CA GLY A 158 3.27 -0.95 -3.89
C GLY A 158 3.27 0.54 -3.51
N PRO A 159 4.44 1.22 -3.40
CA PRO A 159 4.49 2.64 -3.06
C PRO A 159 3.67 3.53 -3.99
N THR A 160 3.64 3.25 -5.30
CA THR A 160 2.91 4.05 -6.28
C THR A 160 1.41 4.09 -5.99
N ALA A 161 0.82 2.91 -5.77
CA ALA A 161 -0.60 2.79 -5.43
C ALA A 161 -0.90 3.38 -4.05
N TRP A 162 -0.02 3.14 -3.09
CA TRP A 162 -0.17 3.62 -1.72
C TRP A 162 -0.09 5.15 -1.61
N LEU A 163 0.88 5.79 -2.27
CA LEU A 163 1.03 7.26 -2.31
C LEU A 163 -0.19 7.91 -2.98
N SER A 164 -0.69 7.33 -4.07
CA SER A 164 -1.90 7.82 -4.75
C SER A 164 -3.14 7.74 -3.85
N ARG A 165 -3.25 6.66 -3.07
CA ARG A 165 -4.40 6.41 -2.20
C ARG A 165 -4.38 7.22 -0.91
N HIS A 166 -3.22 7.34 -0.26
CA HIS A 166 -3.10 7.85 1.11
C HIS A 166 -2.43 9.21 1.18
N VAL A 167 -1.44 9.50 0.32
CA VAL A 167 -0.78 10.81 0.30
C VAL A 167 -1.58 11.82 -0.53
N LEU A 168 -1.86 11.50 -1.80
CA LEU A 168 -2.84 12.26 -2.60
C LEU A 168 -4.27 12.07 -2.07
N GLY A 169 -4.51 10.99 -1.32
CA GLY A 169 -5.77 10.80 -0.62
C GLY A 169 -6.95 10.44 -1.52
N ILE A 170 -6.69 9.99 -2.76
CA ILE A 170 -7.73 9.73 -3.77
C ILE A 170 -8.24 8.29 -3.62
N ARG A 171 -9.54 8.14 -3.36
CA ARG A 171 -10.21 6.83 -3.29
C ARG A 171 -11.56 6.84 -4.02
N PRO A 172 -11.81 5.90 -4.94
CA PRO A 172 -13.14 5.69 -5.48
C PRO A 172 -14.15 5.30 -4.38
N LEU A 173 -15.27 6.02 -4.32
CA LEU A 173 -16.40 5.71 -3.42
C LEU A 173 -17.52 4.97 -4.16
N GLU A 174 -17.60 5.14 -5.48
CA GLU A 174 -18.60 4.49 -6.33
C GLU A 174 -17.96 3.83 -7.56
N PRO A 175 -18.54 2.73 -8.09
CA PRO A 175 -18.10 2.11 -9.33
C PRO A 175 -18.01 3.12 -10.48
N GLY A 176 -16.96 2.98 -11.30
CA GLY A 176 -16.68 3.90 -12.40
C GLY A 176 -16.08 5.25 -11.97
N CYS A 177 -15.71 5.42 -10.70
CA CYS A 177 -15.13 6.67 -10.17
C CYS A 177 -16.05 7.90 -10.26
N ARG A 178 -17.38 7.70 -10.36
CA ARG A 178 -18.38 8.80 -10.41
C ARG A 178 -18.34 9.67 -9.15
N ARG A 179 -17.92 9.09 -8.03
CA ARG A 179 -17.70 9.78 -6.77
C ARG A 179 -16.37 9.37 -6.15
N LEU A 180 -15.58 10.36 -5.77
CA LEU A 180 -14.27 10.19 -5.15
C LEU A 180 -14.23 10.77 -3.73
N LEU A 181 -13.42 10.15 -2.88
CA LEU A 181 -12.87 10.79 -1.70
C LEU A 181 -11.53 11.42 -2.09
N VAL A 182 -11.29 12.67 -1.67
CA VAL A 182 -9.99 13.34 -1.73
C VAL A 182 -9.65 13.82 -0.33
N ALA A 183 -8.88 13.00 0.39
CA ALA A 183 -8.51 13.21 1.79
C ALA A 183 -6.98 13.10 1.94
N PRO A 184 -6.23 14.19 1.71
CA PRO A 184 -4.77 14.15 1.66
C PRO A 184 -4.16 13.84 3.03
N ASN A 185 -3.05 13.10 3.03
CA ASN A 185 -2.22 12.93 4.21
C ASN A 185 -0.75 13.10 3.83
N LEU A 186 -0.23 14.32 3.99
CA LEU A 186 1.13 14.67 3.59
C LEU A 186 2.20 14.11 4.53
N GLY A 187 1.84 13.69 5.76
CA GLY A 187 2.80 13.28 6.78
C GLY A 187 3.96 14.30 6.90
N PRO A 188 5.23 13.91 6.68
CA PRO A 188 6.38 14.81 6.73
C PRO A 188 6.52 15.71 5.48
N LEU A 189 5.81 15.44 4.39
CA LEU A 189 5.97 16.18 3.13
C LEU A 189 5.45 17.62 3.26
N ALA A 190 6.10 18.54 2.53
CA ALA A 190 5.65 19.92 2.40
C ALA A 190 4.48 20.05 1.41
N TRP A 191 4.53 19.29 0.32
CA TRP A 191 3.51 19.27 -0.72
C TRP A 191 3.49 17.91 -1.43
N ALA A 192 2.40 17.63 -2.14
CA ALA A 192 2.29 16.51 -3.07
C ALA A 192 1.38 16.88 -4.23
N GLU A 193 1.72 16.45 -5.44
CA GLU A 193 0.94 16.68 -6.65
C GLU A 193 0.89 15.41 -7.48
N GLY A 194 -0.23 15.17 -8.15
CA GLY A 194 -0.35 14.07 -9.09
C GLY A 194 -1.70 13.99 -9.79
N SER A 195 -1.77 13.03 -10.72
CA SER A 195 -3.00 12.72 -11.46
C SER A 195 -3.43 11.29 -11.21
N TYR A 196 -4.73 11.09 -10.98
CA TYR A 196 -5.35 9.78 -10.84
C TYR A 196 -6.20 9.48 -12.08
N PRO A 197 -5.93 8.38 -12.80
CA PRO A 197 -6.70 8.02 -13.99
C PRO A 197 -8.10 7.52 -13.59
N THR A 198 -9.13 8.02 -14.27
CA THR A 198 -10.50 7.52 -14.14
C THR A 198 -11.09 7.24 -15.52
N PRO A 199 -12.21 6.48 -15.63
CA PRO A 199 -12.89 6.26 -16.90
C PRO A 199 -13.31 7.54 -17.62
N SER A 200 -13.60 8.62 -16.88
CA SER A 200 -14.03 9.92 -17.44
C SER A 200 -12.85 10.87 -17.71
N GLY A 201 -11.61 10.44 -17.50
CA GLY A 201 -10.40 11.25 -17.65
C GLY A 201 -9.60 11.39 -16.34
N PRO A 202 -8.44 12.07 -16.39
CA PRO A 202 -7.59 12.21 -15.20
C PRO A 202 -8.16 13.22 -14.21
N VAL A 203 -8.14 12.87 -12.93
CA VAL A 203 -8.35 13.81 -11.82
C VAL A 203 -6.99 14.31 -11.36
N ARG A 204 -6.76 15.62 -11.35
CA ARG A 204 -5.49 16.23 -10.96
C ARG A 204 -5.64 16.86 -9.57
N VAL A 205 -4.69 16.60 -8.69
CA VAL A 205 -4.69 17.18 -7.35
C VAL A 205 -3.33 17.74 -7.00
N ARG A 206 -3.34 18.87 -6.29
CA ARG A 206 -2.17 19.46 -5.65
C ARG A 206 -2.50 19.75 -4.20
N HIS A 207 -1.59 19.39 -3.30
CA HIS A 207 -1.71 19.58 -1.87
C HIS A 207 -0.49 20.29 -1.34
N GLU A 208 -0.69 21.27 -0.47
CA GLU A 208 0.39 22.08 0.09
C GLU A 208 0.13 22.36 1.57
N LYS A 209 1.08 21.96 2.42
CA LYS A 209 1.04 22.24 3.86
C LYS A 209 1.27 23.73 4.08
N GLN A 210 0.36 24.35 4.82
CA GLN A 210 0.41 25.77 5.16
C GLN A 210 1.20 25.97 6.47
N ALA A 211 1.59 27.21 6.74
CA ALA A 211 2.35 27.57 7.95
C ALA A 211 1.58 27.26 9.26
N ASP A 212 0.25 27.25 9.22
CA ASP A 212 -0.62 26.89 10.35
C ASP A 212 -0.83 25.36 10.52
N GLY A 213 -0.17 24.55 9.69
CA GLY A 213 -0.27 23.10 9.70
C GLY A 213 -1.46 22.53 8.93
N THR A 214 -2.36 23.38 8.39
CA THR A 214 -3.46 22.92 7.53
C THR A 214 -2.96 22.53 6.14
N ILE A 215 -3.78 21.77 5.39
CA ILE A 215 -3.46 21.36 4.02
C ILE A 215 -4.41 22.08 3.06
N ARG A 216 -3.86 22.95 2.21
CA ARG A 216 -4.57 23.51 1.05
C ARG A 216 -4.61 22.47 -0.05
N SER A 217 -5.76 22.26 -0.68
CA SER A 217 -5.92 21.32 -1.80
C SER A 217 -6.57 21.99 -2.99
N GLU A 218 -5.95 21.84 -4.16
CA GLU A 218 -6.51 22.14 -5.47
C GLU A 218 -6.88 20.80 -6.12
N VAL A 219 -8.11 20.70 -6.64
CA VAL A 219 -8.66 19.46 -7.20
C VAL A 219 -9.37 19.81 -8.50
N ASP A 220 -8.85 19.30 -9.60
CA ASP A 220 -9.43 19.42 -10.94
C ASP A 220 -9.97 18.06 -11.39
N THR A 221 -11.24 18.03 -11.78
CA THR A 221 -11.97 16.81 -12.13
C THR A 221 -12.67 16.95 -13.47
N PRO A 222 -12.66 15.92 -14.32
CA PRO A 222 -13.53 15.86 -15.50
C PRO A 222 -15.01 16.01 -15.15
N ALA A 223 -15.81 16.43 -16.14
CA ALA A 223 -17.26 16.52 -16.00
C ALA A 223 -17.87 15.17 -15.58
N GLY A 224 -18.83 15.20 -14.65
CA GLY A 224 -19.54 14.01 -14.17
C GLY A 224 -18.88 13.29 -12.98
N ILE A 225 -17.70 13.75 -12.52
CA ILE A 225 -17.10 13.28 -11.27
C ILE A 225 -17.42 14.27 -10.15
N THR A 226 -17.89 13.73 -9.02
CA THR A 226 -18.03 14.48 -7.77
C THR A 226 -17.02 14.01 -6.75
N TRP A 227 -16.67 14.88 -5.78
CA TRP A 227 -15.73 14.50 -4.73
C TRP A 227 -16.08 15.09 -3.37
N VAL A 228 -15.57 14.45 -2.31
CA VAL A 228 -15.75 14.87 -0.91
C VAL A 228 -14.43 14.80 -0.14
N ARG A 229 -14.27 15.61 0.93
CA ARG A 229 -13.09 15.56 1.82
C ARG A 229 -13.16 14.48 2.91
N LYS A 230 -14.37 14.04 3.25
CA LYS A 230 -14.62 12.99 4.25
C LYS A 230 -15.59 11.99 3.66
N ALA A 231 -15.31 10.70 3.83
CA ALA A 231 -16.29 9.68 3.51
C ALA A 231 -17.45 9.80 4.52
N GLY A 232 -18.68 9.95 4.03
CA GLY A 232 -19.86 9.78 4.87
C GLY A 232 -19.97 8.33 5.34
N PRO A 233 -20.94 8.00 6.22
CA PRO A 233 -21.22 6.63 6.59
C PRO A 233 -21.45 5.78 5.34
N VAL A 234 -20.82 4.61 5.26
CA VAL A 234 -21.02 3.67 4.16
C VAL A 234 -22.51 3.28 4.12
N GLY A 235 -23.22 3.62 3.04
CA GLY A 235 -24.60 3.21 2.81
C GLY A 235 -25.69 4.30 2.90
N ALA A 236 -25.34 5.59 3.01
CA ALA A 236 -26.35 6.63 2.83
C ALA A 236 -26.77 6.69 1.34
N PRO A 237 -28.07 6.50 1.01
CA PRO A 237 -28.53 6.72 -0.35
C PRO A 237 -28.21 8.17 -0.74
N SER A 238 -27.75 8.36 -1.97
CA SER A 238 -27.73 9.68 -2.59
C SER A 238 -29.13 10.27 -2.50
N ALA A 239 -29.32 11.29 -1.66
CA ALA A 239 -30.54 12.09 -1.67
C ALA A 239 -30.68 12.74 -3.06
N PRO A 240 -31.93 12.92 -3.55
CA PRO A 240 -32.23 13.33 -4.91
C PRO A 240 -31.64 14.69 -5.30
#